data_AF-A0A2V8CYD0-F1
#
_entry.id   AF-A0A2V8CYD0-F1
#
_cell.length_a   1.000
_cell.length_b   1.000
_cell.length_c   1.000
_cell.angle_alpha   90.00
_cell.angle_beta   90.00
_cell.angle_gamma   90.00
#
_symmetry.space_group_name_H-M   'P 1'
#
loop_
_entity.id
_entity.type
_entity.pdbx_description
1 polymer ?
#
loop_
_entity_poly.entity_id
_entity_poly.type
_entity_poly.pdbx_seq_one_letter_code
_entity_poly.pdbx_strand_id
1 'polypeptide(L)' 'MANIIGLGLDATDIERIAATIERYGERFVHRVFTDGEVAYCKRRRVPAIHFAGRFAAKEAAMKAL' A
#
# COMPACT_ATOMS: atom_id res chain seq x y z
N MET A 1 -20.16 -0.87 26.01
CA MET A 1 -18.72 -0.66 25.74
C MET A 1 -18.46 -1.06 24.30
N ALA A 2 -17.79 -0.23 23.51
CA ALA A 2 -17.41 -0.60 22.15
C ALA A 2 -16.38 -1.72 22.23
N ASN A 3 -16.69 -2.88 21.65
CA ASN A 3 -15.80 -4.03 21.65
C ASN A 3 -14.90 -3.93 20.41
N ILE A 4 -13.63 -3.56 20.61
CA ILE A 4 -12.64 -3.56 19.53
C ILE A 4 -12.28 -5.02 19.25
N ILE A 5 -12.55 -5.49 18.03
CA ILE A 5 -12.33 -6.88 17.61
C ILE A 5 -10.85 -7.13 17.26
N GLY A 6 -10.15 -6.09 16.77
CA GLY A 6 -8.71 -6.12 16.53
C GLY A 6 -8.15 -4.76 16.15
N LEU A 7 -6.82 -4.62 16.24
CA LEU A 7 -6.07 -3.39 15.99
C LEU A 7 -4.78 -3.74 15.24
N GLY A 8 -4.45 -2.95 14.22
CA GLY A 8 -3.23 -3.14 13.44
C GLY A 8 -2.60 -1.81 13.05
N LEU A 9 -1.27 -1.81 13.03
CA LEU A 9 -0.44 -0.68 12.63
C LEU A 9 0.65 -1.17 11.69
N ASP A 10 0.93 -0.37 10.66
CA ASP A 10 2.08 -0.57 9.80
C ASP A 10 2.73 0.76 9.43
N ALA A 11 4.05 0.73 9.32
CA ALA A 11 4.85 1.82 8.80
C ALA A 11 5.75 1.26 7.69
N THR A 12 5.69 1.88 6.53
CA THR A 12 6.44 1.46 5.36
C THR A 12 7.20 2.65 4.78
N ASP A 13 8.46 2.41 4.43
CA ASP A 13 9.32 3.36 3.75
C ASP A 13 8.86 3.57 2.28
N ILE A 14 8.73 4.84 1.89
CA ILE A 14 8.36 5.24 0.53
C ILE A 14 9.45 4.85 -0.46
N GLU A 15 10.73 5.01 -0.11
CA GLU A 15 11.87 4.70 -0.98
C GLU A 15 11.94 3.20 -1.26
N ARG A 16 11.67 2.38 -0.25
CA ARG A 16 11.58 0.91 -0.40
C ARG A 16 10.50 0.51 -1.40
N ILE A 17 9.32 1.12 -1.32
CA ILE A 17 8.22 0.85 -2.26
C ILE A 17 8.56 1.35 -3.66
N ALA A 18 9.16 2.54 -3.78
CA ALA A 18 9.62 3.07 -5.06
C ALA A 18 10.61 2.12 -5.73
N ALA A 19 11.67 1.71 -5.01
CA ALA A 19 12.68 0.78 -5.52
C ALA A 19 12.10 -0.60 -5.88
N THR A 20 11.11 -1.08 -5.13
CA THR A 20 10.42 -2.34 -5.43
C THR A 20 9.60 -2.24 -6.72
N ILE A 21 8.88 -1.13 -6.90
CA ILE A 21 8.13 -0.87 -8.14
C ILE A 21 9.07 -0.72 -9.32
N GLU A 22 10.20 -0.03 -9.16
CA GLU A 22 11.20 0.12 -10.22
C GLU A 22 11.80 -1.24 -10.61
N ARG A 23 12.14 -2.08 -9.61
CA ARG A 23 12.76 -3.39 -9.84
C ARG A 23 11.83 -4.41 -10.49
N TYR A 24 10.54 -4.41 -10.12
CA TYR A 24 9.60 -5.48 -10.51
C TYR A 24 8.46 -5.00 -11.42
N GLY A 25 8.32 -3.70 -11.62
CA GLY A 25 7.33 -3.08 -12.50
C GLY A 25 5.89 -3.48 -12.20
N GLU A 26 5.12 -3.61 -13.28
CA GLU A 26 3.69 -3.94 -13.23
C GLU A 26 3.41 -5.30 -12.56
N ARG A 27 4.35 -6.25 -12.56
CA ARG A 27 4.18 -7.54 -11.88
C ARG A 27 3.98 -7.37 -10.37
N PHE A 28 4.75 -6.49 -9.74
CA PHE A 28 4.56 -6.19 -8.31
C PHE A 28 3.28 -5.39 -8.09
N VAL A 29 3.05 -4.38 -8.93
CA VAL A 29 1.92 -3.47 -8.78
C VAL A 29 0.59 -4.22 -8.85
N HIS A 30 0.36 -5.05 -9.87
CA HIS A 30 -0.91 -5.79 -10.01
C HIS A 30 -1.03 -6.98 -9.06
N ARG A 31 0.05 -7.41 -8.40
CA ARG A 31 -0.01 -8.43 -7.35
C ARG A 31 -0.56 -7.89 -6.03
N VAL A 32 -0.32 -6.60 -5.74
CA VAL A 32 -0.58 -6.00 -4.43
C VAL A 32 -1.76 -5.01 -4.47
N PHE A 33 -1.94 -4.33 -5.60
CA PHE A 33 -2.93 -3.27 -5.77
C PHE A 33 -4.00 -3.71 -6.78
N THR A 34 -5.25 -3.33 -6.51
CA THR A 34 -6.34 -3.47 -7.47
C THR A 34 -6.22 -2.42 -8.58
N ASP A 35 -6.84 -2.65 -9.73
CA ASP A 35 -6.73 -1.72 -10.88
C ASP A 35 -7.20 -0.29 -10.54
N GLY A 36 -8.25 -0.15 -9.72
CA GLY A 36 -8.71 1.15 -9.25
C GLY A 36 -7.70 1.87 -8.35
N GLU A 37 -6.95 1.12 -7.54
CA GLU A 37 -5.86 1.67 -6.72
C GLU A 37 -4.67 2.09 -7.58
N VAL A 38 -4.32 1.28 -8.58
CA VAL A 38 -3.25 1.60 -9.53
C VAL A 38 -3.58 2.89 -10.29
N ALA A 39 -4.80 3.00 -10.84
CA ALA A 39 -5.27 4.20 -11.52
C ALA A 39 -5.26 5.42 -10.58
N TYR A 40 -5.68 5.23 -9.32
CA TYR A 40 -5.62 6.28 -8.30
C TYR A 40 -4.19 6.73 -8.00
N CYS A 41 -3.24 5.82 -7.81
CA CYS A 41 -1.87 6.15 -7.44
C CYS A 41 -1.10 6.79 -8.61
N LYS A 42 -1.25 6.24 -9.82
CA LYS A 42 -0.55 6.74 -11.03
C LYS A 42 -0.97 8.16 -11.43
N ARG A 43 -2.18 8.62 -11.07
CA ARG A 43 -2.65 10.00 -11.38
C ARG A 43 -2.07 11.08 -10.45
N ARG A 44 -1.31 10.71 -9.43
CA ARG A 44 -0.79 11.62 -8.41
C ARG A 44 0.57 12.15 -8.80
N ARG A 45 0.92 13.34 -8.30
CA ARG A 45 2.20 14.00 -8.59
C ARG A 45 3.41 13.13 -8.24
N VAL A 46 3.34 12.41 -7.11
CA VAL A 46 4.38 11.47 -6.67
C VAL A 46 3.72 10.12 -6.37
N PRO A 47 3.60 9.22 -7.37
CA PRO A 47 2.87 7.96 -7.21
C PRO A 47 3.39 7.07 -6.07
N ALA A 48 4.71 7.05 -5.84
CA ALA A 48 5.34 6.20 -4.82
C ALA A 48 4.78 6.44 -3.41
N ILE A 49 4.53 7.69 -3.01
CA ILE A 49 3.95 8.04 -1.70
C ILE A 49 2.57 7.38 -1.53
N HIS A 50 1.75 7.40 -2.59
CA HIS A 50 0.41 6.85 -2.55
C HIS A 50 0.40 5.32 -2.59
N PHE A 51 1.32 4.70 -3.34
CA PHE A 51 1.52 3.26 -3.28
C PHE A 51 1.99 2.81 -1.90
N ALA A 52 2.96 3.51 -1.29
CA ALA A 52 3.44 3.19 0.05
C ALA A 52 2.36 3.33 1.13
N GLY A 53 1.57 4.40 1.09
CA GLY A 53 0.45 4.57 2.01
C GLY A 53 -0.61 3.48 1.89
N ARG A 54 -0.94 3.05 0.65
CA ARG A 54 -1.86 1.92 0.45
C ARG A 54 -1.27 0.58 0.87
N PHE A 55 0.03 0.39 0.66
CA PHE A 55 0.74 -0.80 1.12
C PHE A 55 0.65 -0.93 2.64
N ALA A 56 1.02 0.12 3.37
CA ALA A 56 0.93 0.17 4.82
C ALA A 56 -0.52 -0.03 5.32
N ALA A 57 -1.51 0.59 4.66
CA ALA A 57 -2.92 0.40 5.02
C ALA A 57 -3.37 -1.06 4.90
N LYS A 58 -2.93 -1.78 3.86
CA LYS A 58 -3.23 -3.21 3.69
C LYS A 58 -2.55 -4.05 4.78
N GLU A 59 -1.28 -3.79 5.09
CA GLU A 59 -0.58 -4.51 6.16
C GLU A 59 -1.17 -4.23 7.55
N ALA A 60 -1.54 -2.98 7.84
CA ALA A 60 -2.22 -2.63 9.08
C ALA A 60 -3.57 -3.34 9.20
N ALA A 61 -4.37 -3.39 8.12
CA ALA A 61 -5.63 -4.13 8.11
C ALA A 61 -5.43 -5.64 8.32
N MET A 62 -4.44 -6.25 7.67
CA MET A 62 -4.12 -7.68 7.87
C MET A 62 -3.68 -8.02 9.30
N LYS A 63 -3.11 -7.06 10.03
CA LYS A 63 -2.75 -7.24 11.46
C LYS A 63 -3.93 -7.05 12.40
N ALA A 64 -4.96 -6.32 11.96
CA ALA A 64 -6.16 -6.01 12.75
C ALA A 64 -7.26 -7.07 12.62
N LEU A 65 -7.22 -7.87 11.55
CA LEU A 65 -8.16 -8.96 11.26
C LEU A 65 -7.61 -10.30 11.76
#